data_AF-A0A946VCS7-F1
#
_entry.id   AF-A0A946VCS7-F1
#
_cell.length_a   1.000
_cell.length_b   1.000
_cell.length_c   1.000
_cell.angle_alpha   90.00
_cell.angle_beta   90.00
_cell.angle_gamma   90.00
#
_symmetry.space_group_name_H-M   'P 1'
#
loop_
_entity.id
_entity.type
_entity.pdbx_description
1 polymer ?
#
loop_
_entity_poly.entity_id
_entity_poly.type
_entity_poly.pdbx_seq_one_letter_code
_entity_poly.pdbx_strand_id
1 'polypeptide(L)'
;MDKMGIAAYEDLKKKTPQSKNTKTNHYVRCIASAITREVRLNTQWEVTVFQDKAVNAFALPGGKIGVYTGLLDVTKNQHQLATVIAHEVAHVTAEHANARVSASYATGAGLKLVEVIAGATTPGKERLVGLLGV
;
A
#
# COMPACT_ATOMS: atom_id res chain seq x y z
N MET A 1 0.15 13.07 1.58
CA MET A 1 0.39 11.91 0.68
C MET A 1 -0.87 11.26 0.13
N ASP A 2 -2.04 11.51 0.74
CA ASP A 2 -3.32 10.85 0.38
C ASP A 2 -3.67 10.89 -1.11
N LYS A 3 -3.55 12.04 -1.77
CA LYS A 3 -3.83 12.15 -3.21
C LYS A 3 -2.96 11.20 -4.04
N MET A 4 -1.70 11.01 -3.65
CA MET A 4 -0.77 10.14 -4.35
C MET A 4 -1.08 8.66 -4.08
N GLY A 5 -1.41 8.31 -2.83
CA GLY A 5 -1.85 6.97 -2.46
C GLY A 5 -3.15 6.56 -3.18
N ILE A 6 -4.13 7.45 -3.23
CA ILE A 6 -5.38 7.24 -3.98
C ILE A 6 -5.11 7.04 -5.48
N ALA A 7 -4.27 7.88 -6.09
CA ALA A 7 -3.94 7.76 -7.51
C ALA A 7 -3.23 6.44 -7.83
N ALA A 8 -2.26 6.04 -7.00
CA ALA A 8 -1.58 4.75 -7.14
C ALA A 8 -2.55 3.56 -7.00
N TYR A 9 -3.48 3.64 -6.04
CA TYR A 9 -4.49 2.62 -5.83
C TYR A 9 -5.44 2.46 -7.02
N GLU A 10 -5.90 3.57 -7.61
CA GLU A 10 -6.76 3.54 -8.79
C GLU A 10 -6.02 3.02 -10.03
N ASP A 11 -4.73 3.29 -10.17
CA ASP A 11 -3.90 2.71 -11.24
C ASP A 11 -3.74 1.19 -11.07
N LEU A 12 -3.53 0.70 -9.84
CA LEU A 12 -3.50 -0.73 -9.53
C LEU A 12 -4.84 -1.41 -9.84
N LYS A 13 -5.98 -0.79 -9.50
CA LYS A 13 -7.32 -1.32 -9.84
C LYS A 13 -7.57 -1.44 -11.34
N LYS A 14 -6.89 -0.65 -12.18
CA LYS A 14 -6.98 -0.76 -13.64
C LYS A 14 -6.09 -1.86 -14.20
N LYS A 15 -4.92 -2.07 -13.60
CA LYS A 15 -3.90 -3.00 -14.08
C LYS A 15 -4.08 -4.43 -13.56
N THR A 16 -4.62 -4.57 -12.36
CA THR A 16 -4.75 -5.85 -11.68
C THR A 16 -6.23 -6.22 -11.50
N PRO A 17 -6.68 -7.36 -12.04
CA PRO A 17 -8.07 -7.79 -11.88
C PRO A 17 -8.46 -7.93 -10.41
N GLN A 18 -9.69 -7.56 -10.08
CA GLN A 18 -10.21 -7.66 -8.71
C GLN A 18 -10.92 -9.00 -8.52
N SER A 19 -10.81 -9.57 -7.32
CA SER A 19 -11.46 -10.83 -6.97
C SER A 19 -12.98 -10.69 -7.05
N LYS A 20 -13.61 -11.61 -7.78
CA LYS A 20 -15.07 -11.73 -7.85
C LYS A 20 -15.65 -12.62 -6.72
N ASN A 21 -14.80 -13.23 -5.89
CA ASN A 21 -15.24 -14.14 -4.85
C ASN A 21 -15.80 -13.36 -3.64
N THR A 22 -17.13 -13.36 -3.49
CA THR A 22 -17.83 -12.61 -2.44
C THR A 22 -17.45 -13.04 -1.03
N LYS A 23 -17.27 -14.35 -0.78
CA LYS A 23 -16.88 -14.88 0.53
C LYS A 23 -15.47 -14.41 0.92
N THR A 24 -14.53 -14.50 -0.02
CA THR A 24 -13.15 -14.04 0.20
C THR A 24 -13.11 -12.55 0.46
N ASN A 25 -13.82 -11.77 -0.35
CA ASN A 25 -13.87 -10.32 -0.21
C ASN A 25 -14.50 -9.90 1.12
N HIS A 26 -15.57 -10.58 1.55
CA HIS A 26 -16.20 -10.35 2.85
C HIS A 26 -15.25 -10.69 4.00
N TYR A 27 -14.59 -11.84 3.93
CA TYR A 27 -13.62 -12.28 4.94
C TYR A 27 -12.48 -11.27 5.14
N VAL A 28 -11.83 -10.85 4.05
CA VAL A 28 -10.75 -9.85 4.11
C VAL A 28 -11.25 -8.51 4.66
N ARG A 29 -12.43 -8.04 4.20
CA ARG A 29 -13.03 -6.79 4.70
C ARG A 29 -13.39 -6.85 6.17
N CYS A 30 -13.91 -7.97 6.65
CA CYS A 30 -14.26 -8.16 8.05
C CYS A 30 -13.02 -7.99 8.94
N ILE A 31 -11.92 -8.64 8.58
CA ILE A 31 -10.64 -8.54 9.29
C ILE A 31 -10.07 -7.13 9.22
N ALA A 32 -9.96 -6.56 8.01
CA ALA A 32 -9.44 -5.20 7.83
C ALA A 32 -10.26 -4.17 8.61
N SER A 33 -11.59 -4.28 8.61
CA SER A 33 -12.48 -3.38 9.34
C SER A 33 -12.35 -3.52 10.86
N ALA A 34 -12.07 -4.72 11.38
CA ALA A 34 -11.78 -4.91 12.80
C ALA A 34 -10.50 -4.19 13.21
N ILE A 35 -9.46 -4.23 12.37
CA ILE A 35 -8.19 -3.55 12.62
C ILE A 35 -8.36 -2.03 12.50
N THR A 36 -9.00 -1.56 11.43
CA THR A 36 -9.04 -0.11 11.13
C THR A 36 -9.98 0.68 12.02
N ARG A 37 -10.90 0.04 12.75
CA ARG A 37 -11.68 0.71 13.81
C ARG A 37 -10.84 1.11 15.02
N GLU A 38 -9.74 0.41 15.27
CA GLU A 38 -8.87 0.66 16.42
C GLU A 38 -7.84 1.77 16.15
N VAL A 39 -7.63 2.14 14.88
CA VAL A 39 -6.70 3.23 14.53
C VAL A 39 -7.41 4.57 14.55
N ARG A 40 -6.81 5.56 15.23
CA ARG A 40 -7.35 6.94 15.33
C ARG A 40 -7.07 7.75 14.06
N LEU A 41 -7.49 7.24 12.91
CA LEU A 41 -7.41 7.95 11.63
C LEU A 41 -8.82 8.30 11.16
N ASN A 42 -9.09 9.59 10.98
CA ASN A 42 -10.35 10.06 10.41
C ASN A 42 -10.32 9.89 8.87
N THR A 43 -10.29 8.63 8.41
CA THR A 43 -10.27 8.29 6.98
C THR A 43 -11.22 7.14 6.68
N GLN A 44 -11.79 7.13 5.48
CA GLN A 44 -12.63 6.03 5.01
C GLN A 44 -11.76 4.97 4.34
N TRP A 45 -11.74 3.78 4.92
CA TRP A 45 -10.96 2.67 4.40
C TRP A 45 -11.65 1.94 3.26
N GLU A 46 -10.99 1.88 2.10
CA GLU A 46 -11.38 1.05 0.97
C GLU A 46 -10.49 -0.19 0.90
N VAL A 47 -11.10 -1.37 0.82
CA VAL A 47 -10.40 -2.66 0.81
C VAL A 47 -10.74 -3.44 -0.45
N THR A 48 -9.72 -3.76 -1.24
CA THR A 48 -9.83 -4.56 -2.47
C THR A 48 -8.93 -5.78 -2.40
N VAL A 49 -9.50 -6.92 -2.80
CA VAL A 49 -8.73 -8.15 -3.02
C VAL A 49 -8.38 -8.22 -4.50
N PHE A 50 -7.09 -8.26 -4.82
CA PHE A 50 -6.60 -8.33 -6.19
C PHE A 50 -6.25 -9.78 -6.55
N GLN A 51 -6.60 -10.18 -7.78
CA GLN A 51 -6.27 -11.49 -8.35
C GLN A 51 -4.82 -11.47 -8.84
N ASP A 52 -3.91 -11.60 -7.88
CA ASP A 52 -2.48 -11.72 -8.10
C ASP A 52 -1.92 -12.87 -7.25
N LYS A 53 -0.95 -13.59 -7.79
CA LYS A 53 -0.30 -14.74 -7.13
C LYS A 53 0.88 -14.33 -6.26
N ALA A 54 1.32 -13.08 -6.30
CA ALA A 54 2.29 -12.57 -5.35
C ALA A 54 1.74 -12.66 -3.91
N VAL A 55 2.62 -13.06 -2.98
CA VAL A 55 2.33 -13.14 -1.55
C VAL A 55 2.51 -11.75 -0.95
N ASN A 56 1.49 -10.90 -1.11
CA ASN A 56 1.58 -9.51 -0.66
C ASN A 56 0.24 -8.92 -0.19
N ALA A 57 0.34 -7.90 0.65
CA ALA A 57 -0.70 -6.93 0.98
C ALA A 57 -0.03 -5.57 1.20
N PHE A 58 -0.79 -4.50 1.05
CA PHE A 58 -0.29 -3.15 1.25
C PHE A 58 -1.39 -2.27 1.82
N ALA A 59 -0.96 -1.20 2.49
CA ALA A 59 -1.80 -0.06 2.83
C ALA A 59 -1.16 1.21 2.28
N LEU A 60 -1.98 2.11 1.73
CA LEU A 60 -1.54 3.38 1.18
C LEU A 60 -2.23 4.55 1.90
N PRO A 61 -1.59 5.73 1.95
CA PRO A 61 -2.22 6.97 2.39
C PRO A 61 -3.56 7.23 1.69
N GLY A 62 -4.50 7.87 2.40
CA GLY A 62 -5.88 8.04 1.92
C GLY A 62 -6.77 6.81 2.13
N GLY A 63 -6.40 5.92 3.05
CA GLY A 63 -7.25 4.83 3.53
C GLY A 63 -7.42 3.69 2.52
N LYS A 64 -6.38 3.29 1.79
CA LYS A 64 -6.50 2.24 0.77
C LYS A 64 -5.75 0.98 1.19
N ILE A 65 -6.43 -0.17 1.20
CA ILE A 65 -5.83 -1.47 1.54
C ILE A 65 -6.00 -2.41 0.35
N GLY A 66 -4.89 -2.99 -0.10
CA GLY A 66 -4.87 -4.05 -1.09
C GLY A 66 -4.40 -5.36 -0.50
N VAL A 67 -5.06 -6.46 -0.86
CA VAL A 67 -4.63 -7.82 -0.49
C VAL A 67 -4.58 -8.67 -1.74
N TYR A 68 -3.46 -9.35 -2.00
CA TYR A 68 -3.32 -10.24 -3.14
C TYR A 68 -3.79 -11.66 -2.80
N THR A 69 -4.43 -12.33 -3.76
CA THR A 69 -4.89 -13.72 -3.55
C THR A 69 -3.76 -14.67 -3.17
N GLY A 70 -2.52 -14.44 -3.62
CA GLY A 70 -1.36 -15.21 -3.22
C GLY A 70 -1.05 -15.14 -1.73
N LEU A 71 -1.34 -14.02 -1.05
CA LEU A 71 -1.21 -13.94 0.41
C LEU A 71 -2.19 -14.88 1.12
N LEU A 72 -3.40 -15.01 0.58
CA LEU A 72 -4.43 -15.86 1.15
C LEU A 72 -4.09 -17.35 1.05
N ASP A 73 -3.29 -17.73 0.04
CA ASP A 73 -2.80 -19.10 -0.13
C ASP A 73 -1.85 -19.52 1.03
N VAL A 74 -1.18 -18.56 1.69
CA VAL A 74 -0.24 -18.83 2.81
C VAL A 74 -0.82 -18.52 4.19
N THR A 75 -1.75 -17.57 4.33
CA THR A 75 -2.41 -17.27 5.62
C THR A 75 -3.49 -18.31 5.91
N LYS A 76 -3.23 -19.23 6.84
CA LYS A 76 -4.11 -20.37 7.13
C LYS A 76 -5.28 -20.05 8.06
N ASN A 77 -5.27 -18.89 8.70
CA ASN A 77 -6.34 -18.43 9.57
C ASN A 77 -6.43 -16.89 9.59
N GLN A 78 -7.49 -16.39 10.24
CA GLN A 78 -7.77 -14.96 10.33
C GLN A 78 -6.70 -14.18 11.08
N HIS A 79 -6.05 -14.80 12.07
CA HIS A 79 -5.05 -14.13 12.89
C HIS A 79 -3.80 -13.83 12.07
N GLN A 80 -3.35 -14.78 11.25
CA GLN A 80 -2.19 -14.58 10.36
C GLN A 80 -2.44 -13.48 9.33
N LEU A 81 -3.62 -13.48 8.70
CA LEU A 81 -3.98 -12.40 7.78
C LEU A 81 -4.11 -11.05 8.50
N ALA A 82 -4.70 -11.04 9.70
CA ALA A 82 -4.83 -9.85 10.52
C ALA A 82 -3.47 -9.27 10.89
N THR A 83 -2.48 -10.10 11.23
CA THR A 83 -1.10 -9.65 11.53
C THR A 83 -0.50 -8.88 10.36
N VAL A 84 -0.62 -9.40 9.14
CA VAL A 84 -0.08 -8.72 7.94
C VAL A 84 -0.82 -7.42 7.68
N ILE A 85 -2.16 -7.44 7.67
CA ILE A 85 -2.95 -6.20 7.43
C ILE A 85 -2.67 -5.16 8.52
N ALA A 86 -2.55 -5.56 9.79
CA ALA A 86 -2.24 -4.64 10.88
C ALA A 86 -0.83 -4.04 10.75
N HIS A 87 0.16 -4.82 10.31
CA HIS A 87 1.50 -4.33 10.01
C HIS A 87 1.46 -3.22 8.95
N GLU A 88 0.76 -3.45 7.85
CA GLU A 88 0.63 -2.46 6.77
C GLU A 88 -0.13 -1.20 7.22
N VAL A 89 -1.25 -1.36 7.94
CA VAL A 89 -2.01 -0.23 8.49
C VAL A 89 -1.17 0.58 9.48
N ALA A 90 -0.34 -0.07 10.30
CA ALA A 90 0.57 0.60 11.22
C ALA A 90 1.62 1.45 10.49
N HIS A 91 2.15 0.97 9.36
CA HIS A 91 3.08 1.75 8.54
C HIS A 91 2.46 3.04 8.00
N VAL A 92 1.21 2.99 7.56
CA VAL A 92 0.50 4.19 7.10
C VAL A 92 0.18 5.12 8.27
N THR A 93 -0.27 4.56 9.40
CA THR A 93 -0.64 5.34 10.59
C THR A 93 0.56 6.04 11.23
N ALA A 94 1.74 5.42 11.19
CA ALA A 94 2.99 6.00 11.69
C ALA A 94 3.66 6.96 10.68
N GLU A 95 3.01 7.25 9.55
CA GLU A 95 3.54 8.11 8.48
C GLU A 95 4.94 7.71 7.96
N HIS A 96 5.31 6.43 8.03
CA HIS A 96 6.63 5.96 7.58
C HIS A 96 6.87 6.27 6.10
N ALA A 97 5.82 6.26 5.26
CA ALA A 97 5.89 6.69 3.86
C ALA A 97 6.28 8.17 3.72
N ASN A 98 5.74 9.06 4.56
CA ASN A 98 6.10 10.49 4.56
C ASN A 98 7.58 10.67 4.94
N ALA A 99 8.03 9.94 5.97
CA ALA A 99 9.42 9.98 6.42
C ALA A 99 10.39 9.46 5.35
N ARG A 100 10.07 8.32 4.71
CA ARG A 100 10.92 7.68 3.70
C ARG A 100 11.03 8.51 2.42
N VAL A 101 9.92 9.09 1.98
CA VAL A 101 9.90 10.00 0.83
C VAL A 101 10.65 11.29 1.15
N SER A 102 10.42 11.91 2.31
CA SER A 102 11.18 13.10 2.75
C SER A 102 12.69 12.82 2.83
N ALA A 103 13.09 11.68 3.38
CA ALA A 103 14.50 11.28 3.44
C ALA A 103 15.09 11.02 2.03
N SER A 104 14.31 10.41 1.13
CA SER A 104 14.72 10.18 -0.27
C SER A 104 14.82 11.47 -1.06
N TYR A 105 13.96 12.46 -0.80
CA TYR A 105 14.06 13.79 -1.40
C TYR A 105 15.20 14.60 -0.78
N ALA A 106 15.48 14.48 0.51
CA ALA A 106 16.60 15.18 1.15
C ALA A 106 17.96 14.66 0.64
N THR A 107 18.11 13.33 0.55
CA THR A 107 19.30 12.70 -0.07
C THR A 107 19.34 12.92 -1.58
N GLY A 108 18.18 12.84 -2.22
CA GLY A 108 17.98 13.11 -3.64
C GLY A 108 18.19 14.58 -4.03
N ALA A 109 18.01 15.56 -3.14
CA ALA A 109 18.32 16.96 -3.42
C ALA A 109 19.84 17.18 -3.49
N GLY A 110 20.61 16.50 -2.65
CA GLY A 110 22.08 16.46 -2.75
C GLY A 110 22.56 15.80 -4.04
N LEU A 111 21.89 14.73 -4.49
CA LEU A 111 22.19 14.03 -5.74
C LEU A 111 21.64 14.73 -6.99
N LYS A 112 20.50 15.43 -6.91
CA LYS A 112 19.92 16.20 -8.01
C LYS A 112 20.78 17.39 -8.40
N LEU A 113 21.51 17.97 -7.44
CA LEU A 113 22.54 18.95 -7.77
C LEU A 113 23.65 18.33 -8.65
N VAL A 114 24.01 17.07 -8.40
CA VAL A 114 24.97 16.30 -9.21
C VAL A 114 24.36 15.86 -10.55
N GLU A 115 23.10 15.46 -10.59
CA GLU A 115 22.38 15.03 -11.80
C GLU A 115 22.11 16.19 -12.77
N VAL A 116 21.85 17.40 -12.29
CA VAL A 116 21.75 18.61 -13.14
C VAL A 116 23.10 18.93 -13.79
N ILE A 117 24.21 18.58 -13.13
CA ILE A 117 25.56 18.68 -13.70
C ILE A 117 25.85 17.51 -14.66
N ALA A 118 25.26 16.33 -14.44
CA ALA A 118 25.59 15.07 -15.14
C ALA A 118 24.57 14.60 -16.22
N GLY A 119 23.40 15.23 -16.35
CA GLY A 119 22.49 15.06 -17.49
C GLY A 119 21.68 13.74 -17.58
N ALA A 120 21.45 13.00 -16.49
CA ALA A 120 20.68 11.74 -16.52
C ALA A 120 19.20 11.92 -16.11
N THR A 121 18.27 11.22 -16.77
CA THR A 121 16.82 11.19 -16.42
C THR A 121 16.40 9.78 -16.00
N THR A 122 15.59 9.66 -14.92
CA THR A 122 15.24 8.36 -14.27
C THR A 122 13.72 8.04 -14.34
N PRO A 123 13.31 6.76 -14.47
CA PRO A 123 11.89 6.34 -14.54
C PRO A 123 11.21 6.35 -13.16
N GLY A 124 10.10 7.08 -13.01
CA GLY A 124 9.58 7.50 -11.70
C GLY A 124 8.34 6.77 -11.14
N LYS A 125 7.72 5.81 -11.83
CA LYS A 125 6.35 5.35 -11.46
C LYS A 125 6.28 4.08 -10.59
N GLU A 126 7.09 3.06 -10.85
CA GLU A 126 7.10 1.83 -10.03
C GLU A 126 7.74 2.04 -8.66
N ARG A 127 8.75 2.91 -8.60
CA ARG A 127 9.38 3.33 -7.34
C ARG A 127 8.39 3.99 -6.38
N LEU A 128 7.34 4.62 -6.89
CA LEU A 128 6.39 5.36 -6.07
C LEU A 128 5.54 4.43 -5.18
N VAL A 129 5.16 3.23 -5.65
CA VAL A 129 4.36 2.30 -4.85
C VAL A 129 5.16 1.77 -3.66
N GLY A 130 6.42 1.34 -3.87
CA GLY A 130 7.32 0.90 -2.78
C GLY A 130 7.85 2.04 -1.88
N LEU A 131 7.62 3.30 -2.27
CA LEU A 131 7.88 4.46 -1.43
C LEU A 131 6.65 4.87 -0.59
N LEU A 132 5.45 4.54 -1.07
CA LEU A 132 4.16 4.91 -0.45
C LEU A 132 3.55 3.77 0.38
N GLY A 133 3.95 2.54 0.12
CA GLY A 133 3.67 1.31 0.87
C GLY A 133 4.91 0.41 0.88
N VAL A 134 4.84 -0.73 1.56
CA VAL A 134 5.91 -1.75 1.51
C VAL A 134 5.79 -2.58 0.23
#